data_AF-A0AAC9RLX1-F1
#
_entry.id   AF-A0AAC9RLX1-F1
#
_cell.length_a   1.000
_cell.length_b   1.000
_cell.length_c   1.000
_cell.angle_alpha   90.00
_cell.angle_beta   90.00
_cell.angle_gamma   90.00
#
_symmetry.space_group_name_H-M   'P 1'
#
loop_
_entity.id
_entity.type
_entity.pdbx_description
1 polymer ?
#
loop_
_entity_poly.entity_id
_entity_poly.type
_entity_poly.pdbx_seq_one_letter_code
_entity_poly.pdbx_strand_id
1 'polypeptide(L)' 'MIVSIIRKDIADSIEEAKSEMELAKNRLDHAATEMEIDIAIYSMIAAEKKIDMLFKMAKESLGKAQ' A
#
# COMPACT_ATOMS: atom_id res chain seq x y z
N MET A 1 2.65 25.26 2.17
CA MET A 1 3.81 24.44 1.75
C MET A 1 3.90 23.11 2.49
N ILE A 2 4.01 23.08 3.83
CA ILE A 2 4.18 21.81 4.58
C ILE A 2 3.05 20.80 4.32
N VAL A 3 1.79 21.24 4.33
CA VAL A 3 0.62 20.36 4.09
C VAL A 3 0.60 19.78 2.67
N SER A 4 1.11 20.49 1.65
CA SER A 4 1.13 19.97 0.28
C SER A 4 2.28 18.97 0.07
N ILE A 5 3.38 19.11 0.80
CA ILE A 5 4.48 18.13 0.80
C ILE A 5 4.00 16.80 1.42
N ILE A 6 3.37 16.87 2.60
CA ILE A 6 2.81 15.68 3.28
C ILE A 6 1.77 14.97 2.40
N ARG A 7 0.91 15.71 1.70
CA ARG A 7 -0.07 15.10 0.78
C ARG A 7 0.60 14.39 -0.40
N LYS A 8 1.67 14.97 -0.95
CA LYS A 8 2.42 14.37 -2.05
C LYS A 8 3.12 13.09 -1.59
N ASP A 9 3.80 13.13 -0.45
CA ASP A 9 4.51 11.97 0.11
C ASP A 9 3.55 10.81 0.39
N ILE A 10 2.35 11.10 0.92
CA ILE A 10 1.30 10.08 1.15
C ILE A 10 0.78 9.53 -0.18
N ALA A 11 0.55 10.38 -1.19
CA ALA A 11 0.09 9.93 -2.50
C ALA A 11 1.12 9.03 -3.20
N ASP A 12 2.40 9.43 -3.18
CA ASP A 12 3.50 8.65 -3.73
C ASP A 12 3.61 7.30 -3.00
N SER A 13 3.50 7.30 -1.65
CA SER A 13 3.49 6.07 -0.84
C SER A 13 2.29 5.15 -1.14
N ILE A 14 1.13 5.71 -1.49
CA ILE A 14 -0.05 4.91 -1.88
C ILE A 14 0.19 4.23 -3.23
N GLU A 15 0.78 4.94 -4.19
CA GLU A 15 1.12 4.35 -5.49
C GLU A 15 2.19 3.26 -5.36
N GLU A 16 3.18 3.44 -4.48
CA GLU A 16 4.14 2.37 -4.15
C GLU A 16 3.44 1.14 -3.59
N ALA A 17 2.54 1.30 -2.62
CA ALA A 17 1.82 0.18 -2.03
C ALA A 17 0.89 -0.54 -3.03
N LYS A 18 0.32 0.19 -4.00
CA LYS A 18 -0.42 -0.43 -5.12
C LYS A 18 0.49 -1.21 -6.05
N SER A 19 1.68 -0.70 -6.34
CA SER A 19 2.69 -1.41 -7.14
C SER A 19 3.11 -2.72 -6.45
N GLU A 20 3.34 -2.68 -5.12
CA GLU A 20 3.61 -3.87 -4.31
C GLU A 20 2.47 -4.90 -4.38
N MET A 21 1.21 -4.45 -4.33
CA MET A 21 0.04 -5.30 -4.50
C MET A 21 0.00 -5.96 -5.88
N GLU A 22 0.26 -5.21 -6.94
CA GLU A 22 0.26 -5.74 -8.31
C GLU A 22 1.40 -6.75 -8.51
N LEU A 23 2.57 -6.50 -7.93
CA LEU A 23 3.67 -7.47 -7.93
C LEU A 23 3.30 -8.75 -7.18
N ALA A 24 2.62 -8.64 -6.03
CA ALA A 24 2.16 -9.79 -5.27
C ALA A 24 1.11 -10.61 -6.03
N LYS A 25 0.18 -9.93 -6.71
CA LYS A 25 -0.81 -10.56 -7.60
C LYS A 25 -0.13 -11.28 -8.78
N ASN A 26 0.83 -10.63 -9.44
CA ASN A 26 1.60 -11.27 -10.51
C ASN A 26 2.34 -12.52 -10.01
N ARG A 27 2.88 -12.50 -8.77
CA ARG A 27 3.49 -13.69 -8.17
C ARG A 27 2.49 -14.80 -7.91
N LEU A 28 1.28 -14.46 -7.45
CA LEU A 28 0.21 -15.42 -7.24
C LEU A 28 -0.20 -16.09 -8.56
N ASP A 29 -0.35 -15.30 -9.63
CA ASP A 29 -0.73 -15.78 -10.97
C ASP A 29 0.28 -16.77 -11.56
N HIS A 30 1.54 -16.71 -11.13
CA HIS A 30 2.63 -17.59 -11.60
C HIS A 30 3.11 -18.60 -10.54
N ALA A 31 2.44 -18.69 -9.39
CA ALA A 31 2.85 -19.59 -8.31
C ALA A 31 2.62 -21.05 -8.70
N ALA A 32 3.64 -21.89 -8.53
CA ALA A 32 3.59 -23.32 -8.84
C ALA A 32 3.48 -24.19 -7.58
N THR A 33 3.72 -23.61 -6.41
CA THR A 33 3.74 -24.30 -5.12
C THR A 33 2.84 -23.61 -4.10
N GLU A 34 2.33 -24.39 -3.14
CA GLU A 34 1.55 -23.88 -2.01
C GLU A 34 2.31 -22.80 -1.23
N MET A 35 3.62 -22.98 -1.05
CA MET A 35 4.48 -22.00 -0.39
C MET A 35 4.56 -20.66 -1.17
N GLU A 36 4.66 -20.71 -2.51
CA GLU A 36 4.66 -19.49 -3.32
C GLU A 36 3.31 -18.77 -3.29
N ILE A 37 2.22 -19.53 -3.27
CA ILE A 37 0.86 -19.00 -3.07
C ILE A 37 0.77 -18.29 -1.71
N ASP A 38 1.22 -18.93 -0.64
CA ASP A 38 1.21 -18.35 0.71
C ASP A 38 2.04 -17.06 0.80
N ILE A 39 3.23 -17.04 0.19
CA ILE A 39 4.08 -15.84 0.14
C ILE A 39 3.39 -14.72 -0.63
N ALA A 40 2.75 -15.04 -1.76
CA ALA A 40 2.03 -14.05 -2.56
C ALA A 40 0.84 -13.48 -1.77
N ILE A 41 0.03 -14.33 -1.14
CA ILE A 41 -1.10 -13.91 -0.29
C ILE A 41 -0.61 -13.04 0.88
N TYR A 42 0.45 -13.45 1.56
CA TYR A 42 1.02 -12.65 2.66
C TYR A 42 1.47 -11.27 2.19
N SER A 43 2.09 -11.20 1.01
CA SER A 43 2.54 -9.95 0.39
C SER A 43 1.34 -9.04 0.04
N MET A 44 0.24 -9.62 -0.47
CA MET A 44 -0.99 -8.88 -0.74
C MET A 44 -1.60 -8.30 0.55
N ILE A 45 -1.72 -9.11 1.61
CA ILE A 45 -2.24 -8.66 2.92
C ILE A 45 -1.40 -7.52 3.49
N ALA A 46 -0.07 -7.60 3.35
CA ALA A 46 0.83 -6.55 3.81
C ALA A 46 0.62 -5.24 3.03
N ALA A 47 0.52 -5.32 1.69
CA ALA A 47 0.25 -4.16 0.84
C ALA A 47 -1.10 -3.51 1.15
N GLU A 48 -2.16 -4.32 1.36
CA GLU A 48 -3.49 -3.83 1.75
C GLU A 48 -3.44 -3.05 3.08
N LYS A 49 -2.80 -3.62 4.11
CA LYS A 49 -2.63 -2.95 5.41
C LYS A 49 -1.85 -1.65 5.30
N LYS A 50 -0.84 -1.59 4.43
CA LYS A 50 -0.06 -0.38 4.17
C LYS A 50 -0.93 0.71 3.55
N ILE A 51 -1.75 0.38 2.54
CA ILE A 51 -2.71 1.30 1.92
C ILE A 51 -3.70 1.83 2.96
N ASP A 52 -4.27 0.95 3.78
CA ASP A 52 -5.22 1.32 4.83
C ASP A 52 -4.62 2.29 5.86
N MET A 53 -3.37 2.07 6.25
CA MET A 53 -2.62 2.97 7.13
C MET A 53 -2.40 4.34 6.47
N LEU A 54 -2.01 4.36 5.20
CA LEU A 54 -1.77 5.59 4.45
C LEU A 54 -3.06 6.42 4.29
N PHE A 55 -4.21 5.77 4.07
CA PHE A 55 -5.49 6.46 4.05
C PHE A 55 -5.87 7.07 5.41
N LYS A 56 -5.59 6.37 6.52
CA LYS A 56 -5.78 6.93 7.87
C LYS A 56 -4.89 8.16 8.09
N MET A 57 -3.61 8.07 7.72
CA MET A 57 -2.67 9.21 7.80
C MET A 57 -3.12 10.39 6.93
N ALA A 58 -3.60 10.12 5.72
CA ALA A 58 -4.16 11.15 4.83
C ALA A 58 -5.32 11.89 5.51
N LYS A 59 -6.27 11.13 6.08
CA LYS A 59 -7.43 11.69 6.78
C LYS A 59 -7.04 12.51 8.00
N GLU A 60 -6.11 12.03 8.81
CA GLU A 60 -5.60 12.75 9.99
C GLU A 60 -4.88 14.05 9.59
N SER A 61 -4.11 14.04 8.50
CA SER A 61 -3.43 15.23 7.99
C SER A 61 -4.39 16.33 7.53
N LEU A 62 -5.59 15.95 7.08
CA LEU A 62 -6.67 16.89 6.74
C LEU A 62 -7.36 17.44 7.99
N GLY A 63 -7.59 16.61 9.01
CA GLY A 63 -8.23 17.01 10.26
C GLY A 63 -7.37 17.92 11.15
N LYS A 64 -6.04 17.82 11.08
CA LYS A 64 -5.10 18.71 11.79
C LYS A 64 -4.88 20.07 11.11
N ALA A 65 -5.48 20.29 9.94
CA ALA A 65 -5.37 21.54 9.18
C ALA A 65 -6.55 22.49 9.40
N GLN A 66 -7.53 22.10 10.24
CA GLN A 66 -8.61 22.95 10.76
C GLN A 66 -8.29 23.40 12.18
#